data_AF-A0A1H7M9P1-F1
#
_entry.id   AF-A0A1H7M9P1-F1
#
_cell.length_a   1.000
_cell.length_b   1.000
_cell.length_c   1.000
_cell.angle_alpha   90.00
_cell.angle_beta   90.00
_cell.angle_gamma   90.00
#
_symmetry.space_group_name_H-M   'P 1'
#
loop_
_entity.id
_entity.type
_entity.pdbx_description
1 polymer ?
#
loop_
_entity_poly.entity_id
_entity_poly.type
_entity_poly.pdbx_seq_one_letter_code
_entity_poly.pdbx_strand_id
1 'polypeptide(L)'
;MILCPPFFFLTSLFIFLSYHQLNAQYIINKNQTKLVPYKTFEFDTLSNGPIVSRYLDTLQNKQKTILLNEVNIYSRPTYKTDSLSLRKDFSPVFNYRRPTFTSIFSNTSSARSANSTSSILTLDVLRVVSLFGKKKDKTYKLQQLLIEEEKERYIDHIFSKSEIKKLTHLTDDSLTLFIEQYRAGIYPLEDQYNRLMYIKKSLAEFKKKTP
;
A
#
# COMPACT_ATOMS: atom_id res chain seq x y z
N MET A 1 21.32 53.50 -7.07
CA MET A 1 19.88 53.33 -7.33
C MET A 1 19.67 52.03 -8.08
N ILE A 2 19.30 50.96 -7.39
CA ILE A 2 18.84 49.70 -8.00
C ILE A 2 17.52 49.38 -7.30
N LEU A 3 16.41 49.72 -7.96
CA LEU A 3 15.07 49.33 -7.54
C LEU A 3 14.92 47.83 -7.80
N CYS A 4 14.61 47.06 -6.75
CA CYS A 4 14.19 45.67 -6.85
C CYS A 4 12.66 45.61 -6.63
N PRO A 5 11.87 44.90 -7.45
CA PRO A 5 10.41 44.96 -7.39
C PRO A 5 9.83 44.12 -6.22
N PRO A 6 8.74 44.57 -5.57
CA PRO A 6 8.19 43.98 -4.34
C PRO A 6 7.22 42.81 -4.58
N PHE A 7 7.48 41.94 -5.56
CA PHE A 7 6.49 40.90 -5.97
C PHE A 7 6.75 39.48 -5.45
N PHE A 8 7.93 39.19 -4.89
CA PHE A 8 8.28 37.81 -4.48
C PHE A 8 7.85 37.42 -3.06
N PHE A 9 7.49 38.38 -2.20
CA PHE A 9 7.07 38.06 -0.82
C PHE A 9 5.59 37.67 -0.70
N LEU A 10 4.75 38.06 -1.66
CA LEU A 10 3.30 37.82 -1.59
C LEU A 10 2.90 36.40 -2.03
N THR A 11 3.71 35.73 -2.86
CA THR A 11 3.39 34.38 -3.36
C THR A 11 3.65 33.30 -2.30
N SER A 12 4.68 33.45 -1.47
CA SER A 12 5.01 32.50 -0.39
C SER A 12 3.96 32.51 0.73
N LEU A 13 3.46 33.69 1.12
CA LEU A 13 2.41 33.82 2.14
C LEU A 13 1.07 33.23 1.65
N PHE A 14 0.76 33.35 0.35
CA PHE A 14 -0.46 32.78 -0.23
C PHE A 14 -0.45 31.25 -0.25
N ILE A 15 0.72 30.65 -0.50
CA ILE A 15 0.88 29.19 -0.48
C ILE A 15 0.74 28.65 0.97
N PHE A 16 1.27 29.39 1.96
CA PHE A 16 1.17 29.01 3.38
C PHE A 16 -0.27 29.11 3.92
N LEU A 17 -1.01 30.17 3.57
CA LEU A 17 -2.44 30.30 3.94
C LEU A 17 -3.30 29.21 3.29
N SER A 18 -3.05 28.89 2.01
CA SER A 18 -3.79 27.86 1.29
C SER A 18 -3.58 26.45 1.89
N TYR A 19 -2.35 26.14 2.31
CA TYR A 19 -2.03 24.85 2.95
C TYR A 19 -2.71 24.69 4.32
N HIS A 20 -2.80 25.78 5.10
CA HIS A 20 -3.50 25.77 6.39
C HIS A 20 -5.01 25.60 6.24
N GLN A 21 -5.61 26.17 5.18
CA GLN A 21 -7.05 26.03 4.90
C GLN A 21 -7.44 24.58 4.54
N LEU A 22 -6.60 23.89 3.76
CA LEU A 22 -6.86 22.51 3.32
C LEU A 22 -6.72 21.49 4.47
N ASN A 23 -5.75 21.70 5.37
CA ASN A 23 -5.55 20.81 6.52
C ASN A 23 -6.72 20.89 7.52
N ALA A 24 -7.28 22.10 7.71
CA ALA A 24 -8.47 22.29 8.54
C ALA A 24 -9.70 21.53 7.98
N GLN A 25 -9.91 21.54 6.67
CA GLN A 25 -11.03 20.81 6.05
C GLN A 25 -10.87 19.28 6.12
N TYR A 26 -9.65 18.75 6.10
CA TYR A 26 -9.39 17.32 6.24
C TYR A 26 -9.70 16.81 7.66
N ILE A 27 -9.39 17.60 8.70
CA ILE A 27 -9.66 17.24 10.10
C ILE A 27 -11.16 17.27 10.42
N ILE A 28 -11.92 18.20 9.83
CA ILE A 28 -13.37 18.34 10.07
C ILE A 28 -14.17 17.16 9.50
N ASN A 29 -13.74 16.56 8.37
CA ASN A 29 -14.50 15.49 7.71
C ASN A 29 -14.33 14.10 8.34
N LYS A 30 -13.34 13.88 9.22
CA LYS A 30 -13.15 12.59 9.91
C LYS A 30 -14.08 12.39 11.12
N ASN A 31 -14.63 13.49 11.64
CA ASN A 31 -15.48 13.49 12.85
C ASN A 31 -16.98 13.60 12.55
N GLN A 32 -17.40 13.48 11.28
CA GLN A 32 -18.81 13.31 10.93
C GLN A 32 -19.24 11.87 11.20
N THR A 33 -19.35 11.53 12.48
CA THR A 33 -20.34 10.51 12.86
C THR A 33 -21.69 11.05 12.41
N LYS A 34 -22.34 10.31 11.53
CA LYS A 34 -23.68 10.64 11.01
C LYS A 34 -24.63 10.72 12.21
N LEU A 35 -24.88 11.93 12.70
CA LEU A 35 -25.86 12.16 13.75
C LEU A 35 -27.21 11.68 13.22
N VAL A 36 -27.72 10.61 13.82
CA VAL A 36 -29.08 10.13 13.55
C VAL A 36 -30.03 11.25 14.00
N PRO A 37 -30.94 11.74 13.15
CA PRO A 37 -31.85 12.80 13.56
C PRO A 37 -32.78 12.26 14.63
N TYR A 38 -32.67 12.78 15.85
CA TYR A 38 -33.72 12.57 16.85
C TYR A 38 -34.77 13.65 16.65
N LYS A 39 -36.02 13.22 16.47
CA LYS A 39 -37.18 14.10 16.39
C LYS A 39 -37.50 14.57 17.81
N THR A 40 -37.34 15.85 18.09
CA THR A 40 -37.84 16.45 19.34
C THR A 40 -39.36 16.55 19.25
N PHE A 41 -40.05 15.92 20.20
CA PHE A 41 -41.48 16.12 20.39
C PHE A 41 -41.66 17.17 21.47
N GLU A 42 -42.24 18.32 21.10
CA GLU A 42 -42.75 19.29 22.07
C GLU A 42 -43.96 18.67 22.78
N PHE A 43 -43.93 18.67 24.10
CA PHE A 43 -45.03 18.22 24.93
C PHE A 43 -45.85 19.44 25.33
N ASP A 44 -46.90 19.72 24.56
CA ASP A 44 -47.94 20.64 25.00
C ASP A 44 -48.68 19.97 26.16
N THR A 45 -48.44 20.47 27.36
CA THR A 45 -49.15 20.05 28.55
C THR A 45 -50.59 20.49 28.43
N LEU A 46 -51.52 19.57 28.16
CA LEU A 46 -52.92 19.66 28.58
C LEU A 46 -53.62 18.29 28.48
N SER A 47 -54.28 17.92 29.57
CA SER A 47 -55.29 16.87 29.71
C SER A 47 -54.83 15.43 29.93
N ASN A 48 -55.06 14.98 31.17
CA ASN A 48 -55.01 13.59 31.62
C ASN A 48 -55.82 12.67 30.69
N GLY A 49 -55.14 11.78 29.96
CA GLY A 49 -55.77 10.79 29.10
C GLY A 49 -54.95 9.50 28.98
N PRO A 50 -55.59 8.34 28.74
CA PRO A 50 -54.99 6.99 28.81
C PRO A 50 -53.95 6.69 27.71
N ILE A 51 -53.60 7.68 26.89
CA ILE A 51 -52.74 7.54 25.71
C ILE A 51 -51.25 7.49 26.09
N VAL A 52 -50.86 8.14 27.21
CA VAL A 52 -49.46 8.23 27.63
C VAL A 52 -48.88 6.88 28.06
N SER A 53 -49.70 5.97 28.60
CA SER A 53 -49.20 4.70 29.15
C SER A 53 -48.73 3.70 28.08
N ARG A 54 -49.26 3.75 26.85
CA ARG A 54 -48.87 2.82 25.77
C ARG A 54 -47.51 3.13 25.16
N TYR A 55 -47.04 4.37 25.25
CA TYR A 55 -45.81 4.80 24.60
C TYR A 55 -44.54 4.48 25.40
N LEU A 56 -44.65 4.25 26.71
CA LEU A 56 -43.49 3.91 27.54
C LEU A 56 -43.01 2.46 27.35
N ASP A 57 -43.85 1.57 26.81
CA ASP A 57 -43.53 0.14 26.68
C ASP A 57 -42.62 -0.14 25.45
N THR A 58 -42.59 0.75 24.46
CA THR A 58 -41.82 0.56 23.22
C THR A 58 -40.41 1.14 23.23
N LEU A 59 -40.02 1.82 24.32
CA LEU A 59 -38.67 2.43 24.47
C LEU A 59 -37.70 1.53 25.24
N GLN A 60 -37.81 0.20 25.11
CA GLN A 60 -36.71 -0.68 25.52
C GLN A 60 -35.56 -0.56 24.51
N ASN A 61 -34.63 0.34 24.83
CA ASN A 61 -33.31 0.45 24.20
C ASN A 61 -32.56 -0.88 24.33
N LYS A 62 -32.66 -1.72 23.30
CA LYS A 62 -32.01 -3.04 23.24
C LYS A 62 -30.53 -2.84 22.92
N GLN A 63 -29.72 -2.60 23.94
CA GLN A 63 -28.28 -2.45 23.81
C GLN A 63 -27.68 -3.76 23.26
N LYS A 64 -27.17 -3.71 22.01
CA LYS A 64 -26.47 -4.83 21.38
C LYS A 64 -25.01 -4.80 21.82
N THR A 65 -24.64 -5.69 22.74
CA THR A 65 -23.24 -5.88 23.15
C THR A 65 -22.45 -6.54 22.02
N ILE A 66 -21.40 -5.89 21.53
CA ILE A 66 -20.44 -6.49 20.58
C ILE A 66 -19.41 -7.26 21.42
N LEU A 67 -19.52 -8.57 21.46
CA LEU A 67 -18.48 -9.44 22.01
C LEU A 67 -17.37 -9.54 20.97
N LEU A 68 -16.17 -9.05 21.33
CA LEU A 68 -14.97 -9.19 20.51
C LEU A 68 -14.36 -10.56 20.78
N ASN A 69 -13.96 -11.26 19.71
CA ASN A 69 -13.23 -12.52 19.84
C ASN A 69 -11.83 -12.26 20.42
N GLU A 70 -11.31 -13.26 21.13
CA GLU A 70 -9.92 -13.25 21.59
C GLU A 70 -8.94 -13.13 20.41
N VAL A 71 -7.93 -12.28 20.58
CA VAL A 71 -6.87 -12.09 19.59
C VAL A 71 -5.65 -12.86 20.05
N ASN A 72 -5.38 -13.99 19.42
CA ASN A 72 -4.17 -14.76 19.66
C ASN A 72 -2.97 -14.11 18.95
N ILE A 73 -1.97 -13.69 19.74
CA ILE A 73 -0.73 -13.09 19.24
C ILE A 73 0.33 -14.18 19.14
N TYR A 74 0.75 -14.51 17.93
CA TYR A 74 1.86 -15.44 17.69
C TYR A 74 3.22 -14.73 17.71
N SER A 75 4.30 -15.50 17.85
CA SER A 75 5.68 -15.01 17.71
C SER A 75 5.87 -14.27 16.38
N ARG A 76 6.74 -13.25 16.37
CA ARG A 76 7.00 -12.45 15.16
C ARG A 76 7.40 -13.36 13.98
N PRO A 77 6.65 -13.36 12.87
CA PRO A 77 7.00 -14.15 11.70
C PRO A 77 8.34 -13.66 11.14
N THR A 78 9.15 -14.59 10.66
CA THR A 78 10.36 -14.25 9.91
C THR A 78 9.98 -13.55 8.60
N TYR A 79 10.86 -12.70 8.06
CA TYR A 79 10.63 -12.07 6.74
C TYR A 79 10.25 -13.11 5.67
N LYS A 80 10.90 -14.28 5.67
CA LYS A 80 10.63 -15.36 4.72
C LYS A 80 9.22 -15.94 4.85
N THR A 81 8.72 -16.11 6.07
CA THR A 81 7.36 -16.63 6.28
C THR A 81 6.29 -15.61 5.90
N ASP A 82 6.56 -14.33 6.14
CA ASP A 82 5.67 -13.23 5.75
C ASP A 82 5.60 -13.09 4.23
N SER A 83 6.74 -13.13 3.54
CA SER A 83 6.80 -13.04 2.08
C SER A 83 6.11 -14.22 1.39
N LEU A 84 6.26 -15.44 1.92
CA LEU A 84 5.54 -16.62 1.43
C LEU A 84 4.03 -16.50 1.62
N SER A 85 3.58 -15.94 2.75
CA SER A 85 2.15 -15.72 3.03
C SER A 85 1.57 -14.67 2.07
N LEU A 86 2.27 -13.55 1.89
CA LEU A 86 1.89 -12.49 0.95
C LEU A 86 1.80 -13.04 -0.50
N ARG A 87 2.77 -13.85 -0.94
CA ARG A 87 2.72 -14.49 -2.27
C ARG A 87 1.58 -15.48 -2.41
N LYS A 88 1.20 -16.18 -1.34
CA LYS A 88 0.06 -17.11 -1.33
C LYS A 88 -1.26 -16.34 -1.45
N ASP A 89 -1.44 -15.33 -0.64
CA ASP A 89 -2.68 -14.53 -0.57
C ASP A 89 -2.90 -13.72 -1.86
N PHE A 90 -1.83 -13.18 -2.45
CA PHE A 90 -1.86 -12.45 -3.72
C PHE A 90 -1.44 -13.30 -4.92
N SER A 91 -1.52 -14.63 -4.82
CA SER A 91 -1.18 -15.56 -5.91
C SER A 91 -1.78 -15.22 -7.29
N PRO A 92 -3.05 -14.76 -7.45
CA PRO A 92 -3.56 -14.38 -8.77
C PRO A 92 -2.83 -13.18 -9.38
N VAL A 93 -2.30 -12.27 -8.55
CA VAL A 93 -1.55 -11.10 -9.00
C VAL A 93 -0.09 -11.46 -9.27
N PHE A 94 0.53 -12.25 -8.39
CA PHE A 94 1.91 -12.71 -8.59
C PHE A 94 2.05 -13.62 -9.81
N ASN A 95 1.07 -14.46 -10.09
CA ASN A 95 1.05 -15.36 -11.25
C ASN A 95 0.55 -14.70 -12.54
N TYR A 96 0.18 -13.41 -12.49
CA TYR A 96 -0.30 -12.68 -13.66
C TYR A 96 0.79 -12.64 -14.75
N ARG A 97 0.41 -13.04 -15.97
CA ARG A 97 1.24 -12.93 -17.17
C ARG A 97 0.49 -12.13 -18.22
N ARG A 98 1.14 -11.07 -18.71
CA ARG A 98 0.58 -10.25 -19.78
C ARG A 98 0.46 -11.09 -21.07
N PRO A 99 -0.69 -11.06 -21.77
CA PRO A 99 -0.80 -11.73 -23.06
C PRO A 99 0.18 -11.14 -24.07
N THR A 100 1.03 -11.98 -24.66
CA THR A 100 1.99 -11.61 -25.69
C THR A 100 1.39 -11.82 -27.08
N PHE A 101 1.90 -11.11 -28.10
CA PHE A 101 1.45 -11.31 -29.48
C PHE A 101 1.57 -12.76 -29.95
N THR A 102 2.58 -13.49 -29.47
CA THR A 102 2.78 -14.92 -29.74
C THR A 102 1.69 -15.82 -29.16
N SER A 103 0.97 -15.39 -28.12
CA SER A 103 -0.11 -16.16 -27.48
C SER A 103 -1.45 -16.09 -28.24
N ILE A 104 -1.53 -15.25 -29.27
CA ILE A 104 -2.73 -15.03 -30.10
C ILE A 104 -2.78 -16.03 -31.24
N PHE A 105 -1.61 -16.46 -31.72
CA PHE A 105 -1.50 -17.51 -32.71
C PHE A 105 -1.71 -18.85 -32.02
N SER A 106 -2.96 -19.32 -31.97
CA SER A 106 -3.22 -20.71 -31.62
C SER A 106 -2.79 -21.58 -32.80
N ASN A 107 -1.74 -22.38 -32.63
CA ASN A 107 -1.53 -23.53 -33.50
C ASN A 107 -2.65 -24.53 -33.19
N THR A 108 -3.82 -24.38 -33.83
CA THR A 108 -4.83 -25.43 -33.85
C THR A 108 -4.32 -26.53 -34.77
N SER A 109 -3.43 -27.37 -34.25
CA SER A 109 -3.08 -28.67 -34.83
C SER A 109 -4.22 -29.67 -34.56
N SER A 110 -5.44 -29.30 -34.95
CA SER A 110 -6.65 -30.10 -34.70
C SER A 110 -7.53 -30.14 -35.94
N ALA A 111 -6.94 -30.51 -37.08
CA ALA A 111 -7.54 -31.42 -38.05
C ALA A 111 -6.59 -31.54 -39.24
N ARG A 112 -6.13 -32.76 -39.47
CA ARG A 112 -5.38 -33.18 -40.64
C ARG A 112 -6.29 -33.04 -41.86
N SER A 113 -5.87 -32.27 -42.86
CA SER A 113 -6.15 -32.59 -44.26
C SER A 113 -4.85 -32.41 -45.01
N ALA A 114 -4.27 -33.54 -45.44
CA ALA A 114 -2.91 -33.63 -45.95
C ALA A 114 -2.71 -33.01 -47.35
N ASN A 115 -3.67 -32.24 -47.89
CA ASN A 115 -3.64 -31.75 -49.26
C ASN A 115 -4.20 -30.32 -49.42
N SER A 116 -3.87 -29.39 -48.53
CA SER A 116 -4.21 -27.97 -48.74
C SER A 116 -3.08 -27.07 -48.27
N THR A 117 -2.49 -26.35 -49.21
CA THR A 117 -1.43 -25.34 -49.07
C THR A 117 -1.87 -24.09 -48.31
N SER A 118 -3.04 -24.11 -47.68
CA SER A 118 -3.62 -23.03 -46.89
C SER A 118 -3.68 -23.43 -45.42
N SER A 119 -2.56 -23.26 -44.71
CA SER A 119 -2.59 -23.18 -43.25
C SER A 119 -3.37 -21.92 -42.85
N ILE A 120 -4.67 -22.10 -42.60
CA ILE A 120 -5.56 -21.04 -42.12
C ILE A 120 -5.10 -20.68 -40.70
N LEU A 121 -4.44 -19.53 -40.58
CA LEU A 121 -4.13 -18.89 -39.30
C LEU A 121 -5.45 -18.39 -38.69
N THR A 122 -6.05 -19.19 -37.80
CA THR A 122 -7.27 -18.78 -37.10
C THR A 122 -6.89 -17.73 -36.04
N LEU A 123 -7.21 -16.47 -36.30
CA LEU A 123 -7.02 -15.38 -35.34
C LEU A 123 -8.18 -15.37 -34.34
N ASP A 124 -7.88 -15.64 -33.07
CA ASP A 124 -8.85 -15.53 -31.98
C ASP A 124 -9.14 -14.05 -31.69
N VAL A 125 -10.25 -13.55 -32.22
CA VAL A 125 -10.68 -12.15 -32.14
C VAL A 125 -10.79 -11.66 -30.69
N LEU A 126 -11.15 -12.55 -29.74
CA LEU A 126 -11.20 -12.23 -28.30
C LEU A 126 -9.80 -11.94 -27.74
N ARG A 127 -8.78 -12.70 -28.16
CA ARG A 127 -7.37 -12.46 -27.74
C ARG A 127 -6.81 -11.19 -28.36
N VAL A 128 -7.19 -10.87 -29.58
CA VAL A 128 -6.80 -9.61 -30.25
C VAL A 128 -7.38 -8.40 -29.53
N VAL A 129 -8.66 -8.45 -29.11
CA VAL A 129 -9.29 -7.39 -28.30
C VAL A 129 -8.58 -7.18 -26.96
N SER A 130 -8.06 -8.26 -26.34
CA SER A 130 -7.29 -8.17 -25.09
C SER A 130 -5.98 -7.37 -25.23
N LEU A 131 -5.40 -7.27 -26.43
CA LEU A 131 -4.23 -6.43 -26.68
C LEU A 131 -4.56 -4.94 -26.84
N PHE A 132 -5.70 -4.63 -27.46
CA PHE A 132 -6.09 -3.26 -27.80
C PHE A 132 -6.80 -2.53 -26.67
N GLY A 133 -7.12 -3.22 -25.58
CA GLY A 133 -7.56 -2.63 -24.32
C GLY A 133 -6.46 -1.78 -23.68
N LYS A 134 -6.30 -0.53 -24.12
CA LYS A 134 -5.33 0.48 -23.62
C LYS A 134 -5.50 0.85 -22.13
N LYS A 135 -6.41 0.21 -21.39
CA LYS A 135 -6.54 0.33 -19.93
C LYS A 135 -5.42 -0.46 -19.24
N LYS A 136 -4.20 0.10 -19.27
CA LYS A 136 -3.15 -0.01 -18.22
C LYS A 136 -3.42 -1.16 -17.23
N ASP A 137 -2.89 -2.37 -17.49
CA ASP A 137 -3.08 -3.57 -16.66
C ASP A 137 -2.88 -3.25 -15.17
N LYS A 138 -3.99 -3.04 -14.44
CA LYS A 138 -3.95 -2.73 -13.00
C LYS A 138 -3.30 -3.87 -12.23
N THR A 139 -3.51 -5.09 -12.69
CA THR A 139 -2.90 -6.31 -12.17
C THR A 139 -1.38 -6.31 -12.35
N TYR A 140 -0.87 -5.96 -13.54
CA TYR A 140 0.57 -5.84 -13.77
C TYR A 140 1.19 -4.76 -12.88
N LYS A 141 0.54 -3.59 -12.78
CA LYS A 141 1.02 -2.52 -11.89
C LYS A 141 1.06 -2.97 -10.44
N LEU A 142 -0.01 -3.61 -9.97
CA LEU A 142 -0.06 -4.15 -8.62
C LEU A 142 1.02 -5.22 -8.41
N GLN A 143 1.26 -6.09 -9.38
CA GLN A 143 2.33 -7.09 -9.34
C GLN A 143 3.71 -6.42 -9.18
N GLN A 144 4.00 -5.37 -9.96
CA GLN A 144 5.26 -4.63 -9.82
C GLN A 144 5.37 -3.97 -8.44
N LEU A 145 4.31 -3.32 -7.97
CA LEU A 145 4.28 -2.70 -6.65
C LEU A 145 4.52 -3.73 -5.52
N LEU A 146 3.89 -4.90 -5.58
CA LEU A 146 4.08 -5.96 -4.59
C LEU A 146 5.51 -6.53 -4.63
N ILE A 147 6.12 -6.67 -5.81
CA ILE A 147 7.51 -7.12 -5.96
C ILE A 147 8.49 -6.07 -5.41
N GLU A 148 8.24 -4.79 -5.69
CA GLU A 148 9.04 -3.68 -5.15
C GLU A 148 8.92 -3.62 -3.63
N GLU A 149 7.71 -3.68 -3.11
CA GLU A 149 7.47 -3.66 -1.67
C GLU A 149 8.11 -4.86 -0.95
N GLU A 150 8.03 -6.06 -1.54
CA GLU A 150 8.74 -7.25 -1.02
C GLU A 150 10.26 -7.00 -0.97
N LYS A 151 10.85 -6.44 -2.02
CA LYS A 151 12.29 -6.09 -2.04
C LYS A 151 12.66 -5.05 -0.99
N GLU A 152 11.86 -4.00 -0.84
CA GLU A 152 12.10 -2.96 0.17
C GLU A 152 12.02 -3.53 1.59
N ARG A 153 10.99 -4.35 1.89
CA ARG A 153 10.87 -5.04 3.18
C ARG A 153 12.05 -5.97 3.44
N TYR A 154 12.58 -6.64 2.40
CA TYR A 154 13.77 -7.46 2.53
C TYR A 154 14.95 -6.61 2.98
N ILE A 155 15.22 -5.51 2.28
CA ILE A 155 16.31 -4.57 2.58
C ILE A 155 16.16 -4.05 4.02
N ASP A 156 14.95 -3.66 4.43
CA ASP A 156 14.70 -3.17 5.80
C ASP A 156 14.96 -4.22 6.87
N HIS A 157 14.67 -5.49 6.58
CA HIS A 157 15.04 -6.59 7.46
C HIS A 157 16.56 -6.70 7.60
N ILE A 158 17.31 -6.66 6.49
CA ILE A 158 18.79 -6.70 6.48
C ILE A 158 19.40 -5.54 7.27
N PHE A 159 18.91 -4.33 6.98
CA PHE A 159 19.43 -3.08 7.54
C PHE A 159 18.67 -2.69 8.81
N SER A 160 18.07 -3.67 9.49
CA SER A 160 17.41 -3.43 10.76
C SER A 160 18.42 -2.88 11.77
N LYS A 161 18.00 -1.90 12.56
CA LYS A 161 18.86 -1.23 13.56
C LYS A 161 19.58 -2.23 14.46
N SER A 162 18.90 -3.31 14.85
CA SER A 162 19.47 -4.37 15.67
C SER A 162 20.56 -5.18 14.95
N GLU A 163 20.38 -5.53 13.68
CA GLU A 163 21.39 -6.30 12.93
C GLU A 163 22.62 -5.45 12.66
N ILE A 164 22.43 -4.22 12.20
CA ILE A 164 23.55 -3.32 11.91
C ILE A 164 24.30 -2.94 13.19
N LYS A 165 23.61 -2.70 14.30
CA LYS A 165 24.27 -2.44 15.60
C LYS A 165 25.14 -3.62 16.05
N LYS A 166 24.65 -4.86 15.86
CA LYS A 166 25.43 -6.08 16.18
C LYS A 166 26.68 -6.22 15.30
N LEU A 167 26.60 -5.83 14.03
CA LEU A 167 27.70 -5.98 13.07
C LEU A 167 28.74 -4.86 13.13
N THR A 168 28.29 -3.63 13.37
CA THR A 168 29.10 -2.42 13.24
C THR A 168 29.53 -1.82 14.58
N HIS A 169 28.83 -2.18 15.66
CA HIS A 169 28.98 -1.60 17.00
C HIS A 169 28.80 -0.06 17.04
N LEU A 170 28.19 0.53 16.02
CA LEU A 170 27.85 1.95 16.00
C LEU A 170 26.73 2.26 17.01
N THR A 171 26.78 3.46 17.58
CA THR A 171 25.79 3.97 18.53
C THR A 171 24.78 4.89 17.85
N ASP A 172 23.53 4.81 18.31
CA ASP A 172 22.36 5.65 18.03
C ASP A 172 22.41 6.57 16.79
N ASP A 173 22.98 7.77 16.89
CA ASP A 173 22.97 8.76 15.79
C ASP A 173 23.84 8.30 14.61
N SER A 174 25.08 7.86 14.89
CA SER A 174 26.00 7.31 13.89
C SER A 174 25.41 6.06 13.22
N LEU A 175 24.67 5.24 13.97
CA LEU A 175 23.98 4.08 13.44
C LEU A 175 22.86 4.48 12.48
N THR A 176 22.07 5.49 12.84
CA THR A 176 20.95 5.96 12.01
C THR A 176 21.47 6.59 10.71
N LEU A 177 22.50 7.44 10.80
CA LEU A 177 23.18 8.02 9.65
C LEU A 177 23.80 6.96 8.74
N PHE A 178 24.43 5.93 9.32
CA PHE A 178 24.98 4.83 8.56
C PHE A 178 23.89 4.08 7.78
N ILE A 179 22.77 3.76 8.43
CA ILE A 179 21.65 3.07 7.77
C ILE A 179 21.07 3.94 6.65
N GLU A 180 20.83 5.23 6.88
CA GLU A 180 20.28 6.14 5.87
C GLU A 180 21.22 6.28 4.66
N GLN A 181 22.53 6.40 4.89
CA GLN A 181 23.52 6.63 3.85
C GLN A 181 23.86 5.36 3.04
N TYR A 182 23.86 4.20 3.68
CA TYR A 182 24.31 2.93 3.09
C TYR A 182 23.20 1.88 2.96
N ARG A 183 21.92 2.29 3.07
CA ARG A 183 20.78 1.44 2.72
C ARG A 183 20.94 0.98 1.26
N ALA A 184 21.16 -0.31 1.07
CA ALA A 184 21.39 -0.86 -0.27
C ALA A 184 20.09 -0.83 -1.08
N GLY A 185 19.95 0.10 -2.02
CA GLY A 185 18.72 0.21 -2.81
C GLY A 185 18.58 -0.84 -3.92
N ILE A 186 19.68 -1.42 -4.45
CA ILE A 186 19.61 -2.17 -5.73
C ILE A 186 20.65 -3.31 -5.86
N TYR A 187 21.27 -3.78 -4.77
CA TYR A 187 22.25 -4.88 -4.88
C TYR A 187 21.65 -6.22 -4.40
N PRO A 188 21.80 -7.33 -5.14
CA PRO A 188 21.40 -8.65 -4.66
C PRO A 188 22.34 -9.07 -3.52
N LEU A 189 21.98 -8.72 -2.29
CA LEU A 189 22.60 -9.22 -1.07
C LEU A 189 21.96 -10.55 -0.67
N GLU A 190 21.59 -11.39 -1.65
CA GLU A 190 20.90 -12.66 -1.41
C GLU A 190 21.72 -13.56 -0.49
N ASP A 191 23.04 -13.60 -0.72
CA ASP A 191 23.97 -14.33 0.12
C ASP A 191 24.40 -13.54 1.36
N GLN A 192 24.44 -14.23 2.50
CA GLN A 192 24.87 -13.68 3.78
C GLN A 192 26.32 -13.18 3.72
N TYR A 193 27.19 -13.87 2.98
CA TYR A 193 28.58 -13.46 2.82
C TYR A 193 28.71 -12.11 2.11
N ASN A 194 28.06 -11.97 0.95
CA ASN A 194 28.09 -10.74 0.15
C ASN A 194 27.54 -9.54 0.93
N ARG A 195 26.47 -9.76 1.69
CA ARG A 195 25.89 -8.79 2.64
C ARG A 195 26.87 -8.34 3.70
N LEU A 196 27.53 -9.28 4.37
CA LEU A 196 28.51 -8.93 5.41
C LEU A 196 29.68 -8.17 4.82
N MET A 197 30.17 -8.59 3.64
CA MET A 197 31.25 -7.91 2.92
C MET A 197 30.84 -6.47 2.56
N TYR A 198 29.62 -6.27 2.06
CA TYR A 198 29.08 -4.95 1.77
C TYR A 198 29.01 -4.06 3.02
N ILE A 199 28.50 -4.58 4.14
CA ILE A 199 28.40 -3.85 5.41
C ILE A 199 29.79 -3.47 5.94
N LYS A 200 30.77 -4.37 5.86
CA LYS A 200 32.15 -4.08 6.28
C LYS A 200 32.81 -3.00 5.41
N LYS A 201 32.62 -3.07 4.10
CA LYS A 201 33.16 -2.08 3.15
C LYS A 201 32.54 -0.70 3.39
N SER A 202 31.22 -0.63 3.50
CA SER A 202 30.49 0.62 3.79
C SER A 202 30.89 1.20 5.14
N LEU A 203 31.09 0.38 6.17
CA LEU A 203 31.59 0.83 7.47
C LEU A 203 32.98 1.47 7.34
N ALA A 204 33.88 0.86 6.57
CA ALA A 204 35.21 1.42 6.34
C ALA A 204 35.16 2.77 5.61
N GLU A 205 34.24 2.94 4.66
CA GLU A 205 34.01 4.21 3.98
C GLU A 205 33.39 5.26 4.92
N PHE A 206 32.42 4.86 5.74
CA PHE A 206 31.77 5.74 6.72
C PHE A 206 32.78 6.32 7.72
N LYS A 207 33.68 5.48 8.25
CA LYS A 207 34.76 5.89 9.17
C LYS A 207 35.81 6.79 8.53
N LYS A 208 35.97 6.76 7.21
CA LYS A 208 36.90 7.67 6.49
C LYS A 208 36.27 9.04 6.26
N LYS A 209 34.96 9.08 6.08
CA LYS A 209 34.21 10.32 5.81
C LYS A 209 33.89 11.09 7.09
N THR A 210 33.74 10.39 8.20
CA THR A 210 33.59 10.97 9.54
C THR A 210 34.99 11.29 10.09
N PRO A 211 35.32 12.57 10.36
CA PRO A 211 36.60 12.95 10.95
C PRO A 211 36.73 12.52 12.41
#